data_AF-A0A961WGH9-F1
#
_entry.id   AF-A0A961WGH9-F1
#
_cell.length_a   1.000
_cell.length_b   1.000
_cell.length_c   1.000
_cell.angle_alpha   90.00
_cell.angle_beta   90.00
_cell.angle_gamma   90.00
#
_symmetry.space_group_name_H-M   'P 1'
#
loop_
_entity.id
_entity.type
_entity.pdbx_description
1 polymer ?
#
loop_
_entity_poly.entity_id
_entity_poly.type
_entity_poly.pdbx_seq_one_letter_code
_entity_poly.pdbx_strand_id
1 'polypeptide(L)'
;MDEGLYTLDYHAAHAAGDQSSRGNALAVLRNGKILGSDHWGAVFMGSYEYDAVSETNAVHLRLHVPPGGELVTGFAAGPEGAILEISGCFGRAAPVARAIAEVAGQPLEVTMTYLGALPN
;
A
#
# COMPACT_ATOMS: atom_id res chain seq x y z
N MET A 1 0.60 14.25 1.11
CA MET A 1 -0.65 13.49 1.36
C MET A 1 -1.32 14.13 2.55
N ASP A 2 -2.65 14.22 2.54
CA ASP A 2 -3.39 14.80 3.65
C ASP A 2 -3.58 13.75 4.76
N GLU A 3 -3.73 14.16 6.01
CA GLU A 3 -4.04 13.21 7.09
C GLU A 3 -5.49 12.71 6.96
N GLY A 4 -5.72 11.44 7.31
CA GLY A 4 -7.04 10.86 7.18
C GLY A 4 -7.07 9.37 6.93
N LEU A 5 -8.26 8.94 6.53
CA LEU A 5 -8.57 7.57 6.14
C LEU A 5 -8.52 7.44 4.61
N TYR A 6 -7.96 6.34 4.14
CA TYR A 6 -7.80 6.04 2.72
C TYR A 6 -8.19 4.60 2.42
N THR A 7 -8.84 4.37 1.27
CA THR A 7 -8.83 3.05 0.64
C THR A 7 -7.65 2.93 -0.31
N LEU A 8 -7.12 1.71 -0.40
CA LEU A 8 -6.13 1.30 -1.38
C LEU A 8 -6.73 0.17 -2.20
N ASP A 9 -6.89 0.39 -3.49
CA ASP A 9 -7.22 -0.66 -4.45
C ASP A 9 -5.96 -0.98 -5.24
N TYR A 10 -5.52 -2.23 -5.24
CA TYR A 10 -4.25 -2.61 -5.85
C TYR A 10 -4.37 -3.85 -6.72
N HIS A 11 -3.51 -3.93 -7.73
CA HIS A 11 -3.43 -5.10 -8.59
C HIS A 11 -2.04 -5.31 -9.15
N ALA A 12 -1.67 -6.58 -9.39
CA ALA A 12 -0.38 -6.91 -10.00
C ALA A 12 -0.37 -6.52 -11.48
N ALA A 13 0.63 -5.73 -11.89
CA ALA A 13 0.69 -5.16 -13.24
C ALA A 13 0.77 -6.26 -14.35
N HIS A 14 1.37 -7.40 -14.04
CA HIS A 14 1.55 -8.51 -14.99
C HIS A 14 0.31 -9.41 -15.15
N ALA A 15 -0.73 -9.22 -14.32
CA ALA A 15 -1.91 -10.08 -14.29
C ALA A 15 -3.19 -9.34 -14.73
N ALA A 16 -3.05 -8.38 -15.66
CA ALA A 16 -4.16 -7.61 -16.21
C ALA A 16 -5.22 -8.53 -16.85
N GLY A 17 -6.31 -8.79 -16.12
CA GLY A 17 -7.43 -9.63 -16.56
C GLY A 17 -7.80 -10.74 -15.59
N ASP A 18 -6.92 -11.10 -14.65
CA ASP A 18 -7.25 -12.04 -13.57
C ASP A 18 -7.85 -11.27 -12.38
N GLN A 19 -8.98 -11.73 -11.84
CA GLN A 19 -9.57 -11.12 -10.65
C GLN A 19 -8.83 -11.53 -9.38
N SER A 20 -8.10 -12.64 -9.39
CA SER A 20 -7.29 -13.11 -8.26
C SER A 20 -6.07 -12.22 -7.98
N SER A 21 -5.69 -11.38 -8.94
CA SER A 21 -4.54 -10.47 -8.85
C SER A 21 -4.89 -9.09 -8.30
N ARG A 22 -6.10 -8.92 -7.76
CA ARG A 22 -6.60 -7.65 -7.20
C ARG A 22 -6.84 -7.80 -5.71
N GLY A 23 -6.57 -6.73 -4.97
CA GLY A 23 -6.90 -6.64 -3.55
C GLY A 23 -7.29 -5.23 -3.15
N ASN A 24 -7.81 -5.12 -1.94
CA ASN A 24 -8.16 -3.85 -1.34
C ASN A 24 -7.75 -3.78 0.13
N ALA A 25 -7.37 -2.59 0.57
CA ALA A 25 -6.96 -2.32 1.93
C ALA A 25 -7.48 -0.98 2.43
N LEU A 26 -7.43 -0.80 3.74
CA LEU A 26 -7.73 0.43 4.43
C LEU A 26 -6.46 0.93 5.12
N ALA A 27 -6.19 2.23 5.01
CA ALA A 27 -5.03 2.86 5.62
C ALA A 27 -5.41 4.15 6.36
N VAL A 28 -4.76 4.37 7.50
CA VAL A 28 -4.83 5.59 8.30
C VAL A 28 -3.48 6.30 8.21
N LEU A 29 -3.52 7.57 7.84
CA LEU A 29 -2.37 8.47 7.77
C LEU A 29 -2.47 9.53 8.86
N ARG A 30 -1.43 9.63 9.70
CA ARG A 30 -1.35 10.63 10.77
C ARG A 30 0.10 10.92 11.14
N ASN A 31 0.48 12.20 11.24
CA ASN A 31 1.80 12.65 11.66
C ASN A 31 2.96 11.97 10.90
N GLY A 32 2.84 11.84 9.58
CA GLY A 32 3.86 11.17 8.76
C GLY A 32 3.94 9.66 8.94
N LYS A 33 2.97 9.04 9.63
CA LYS A 33 2.88 7.58 9.84
C LYS A 33 1.71 6.98 9.05
N ILE A 34 1.89 5.72 8.67
CA ILE A 34 0.89 4.90 8.00
C ILE A 34 0.66 3.66 8.84
N LEU A 35 -0.61 3.31 9.05
CA LEU A 35 -1.05 2.01 9.53
C LEU A 35 -2.21 1.55 8.64
N GLY A 36 -2.17 0.31 8.18
CA GLY A 36 -3.28 -0.24 7.42
C GLY A 36 -3.30 -1.75 7.39
N SER A 37 -4.39 -2.27 6.83
CA SER A 37 -4.60 -3.70 6.70
C SER A 37 -5.47 -4.00 5.49
N ASP A 38 -5.27 -5.17 4.90
CA ASP A 38 -6.10 -5.69 3.82
C ASP A 38 -7.19 -6.65 4.35
N HIS A 39 -8.07 -7.08 3.46
CA HIS A 39 -9.16 -7.98 3.82
C HIS A 39 -8.71 -9.43 4.13
N TRP A 40 -7.47 -9.80 3.80
CA TRP A 40 -6.89 -11.10 4.15
C TRP A 40 -6.19 -11.08 5.51
N GLY A 41 -6.14 -9.93 6.17
CA GLY A 41 -5.55 -9.76 7.50
C GLY A 41 -4.05 -9.45 7.46
N ALA A 42 -3.48 -9.14 6.30
CA ALA A 42 -2.13 -8.61 6.24
C ALA A 42 -2.12 -7.20 6.84
N VAL A 43 -1.08 -6.90 7.63
CA VAL A 43 -0.93 -5.60 8.30
C VAL A 43 0.34 -4.94 7.78
N PHE A 44 0.22 -3.65 7.45
CA PHE A 44 1.34 -2.83 7.03
C PHE A 44 1.44 -1.56 7.88
N MET A 45 2.68 -1.18 8.18
CA MET A 45 3.01 0.03 8.93
C MET A 45 4.15 0.76 8.26
N GLY A 46 4.20 2.07 8.38
CA GLY A 46 5.29 2.81 7.78
C GLY A 46 5.21 4.31 7.96
N SER A 47 5.82 5.02 7.03
CA SER A 47 5.87 6.47 7.02
C SER A 47 5.71 7.03 5.62
N TYR A 48 5.29 8.30 5.57
CA TYR A 48 5.32 9.11 4.36
C TYR A 48 5.97 10.46 4.65
N GLU A 49 6.70 10.96 3.66
CA GLU A 49 7.33 12.27 3.69
C GLU A 49 7.11 12.98 2.37
N TYR A 50 6.81 14.27 2.42
CA TYR A 50 6.65 15.08 1.22
C TYR A 50 8.01 15.53 0.71
N ASP A 51 8.34 15.16 -0.53
CA ASP A 51 9.50 15.66 -1.24
C ASP A 51 9.08 16.86 -2.11
N ALA A 52 9.59 18.04 -1.74
CA ALA A 52 9.30 19.28 -2.44
C ALA A 52 9.97 19.39 -3.81
N VAL A 53 11.02 18.60 -4.10
CA VAL A 53 11.72 18.63 -5.39
C VAL A 53 10.93 17.87 -6.45
N SER A 54 10.43 16.68 -6.08
CA SER A 54 9.62 15.86 -6.97
C SER A 54 8.11 16.16 -6.88
N GLU A 55 7.69 16.98 -5.92
CA GLU A 55 6.28 17.24 -5.57
C GLU A 55 5.48 15.95 -5.29
N THR A 56 6.17 14.92 -4.78
CA THR A 56 5.58 13.62 -4.46
C THR A 56 5.72 13.29 -2.98
N ASN A 57 5.01 12.28 -2.52
CA ASN A 57 5.17 11.72 -1.18
C ASN A 57 5.93 10.40 -1.33
N ALA A 58 7.13 10.36 -0.76
CA ALA A 58 7.88 9.14 -0.59
C ALA A 58 7.22 8.32 0.53
N VAL A 59 6.85 7.08 0.23
CA VAL A 59 6.19 6.16 1.14
C VAL A 59 7.10 4.96 1.35
N HIS A 60 7.31 4.60 2.61
CA HIS A 60 8.01 3.40 3.02
C HIS A 60 7.14 2.60 3.98
N LEU A 61 6.84 1.35 3.64
CA LEU A 61 6.02 0.45 4.44
C LEU A 61 6.78 -0.84 4.76
N ARG A 62 6.41 -1.43 5.88
CA ARG A 62 6.75 -2.78 6.28
C ARG A 62 5.46 -3.59 6.31
N LEU A 63 5.34 -4.57 5.42
CA LEU A 63 4.23 -5.50 5.33
C LEU A 63 4.59 -6.80 6.05
N HIS A 64 3.72 -7.23 6.96
CA HIS A 64 3.82 -8.54 7.60
C HIS A 64 2.89 -9.52 6.88
N VAL A 65 3.49 -10.54 6.28
CA VAL A 65 2.77 -11.63 5.62
C VAL A 65 2.75 -12.84 6.57
N PRO A 66 1.57 -13.39 6.90
CA PRO A 66 1.48 -14.54 7.80
C PRO A 66 2.12 -15.80 7.18
N PRO A 67 2.44 -16.81 8.01
CA PRO A 67 2.88 -18.13 7.53
C PRO A 67 2.01 -18.69 6.41
N GLY A 68 2.65 -19.09 5.30
CA GLY A 68 1.96 -19.63 4.12
C GLY A 68 1.07 -18.63 3.37
N GLY A 69 1.10 -17.35 3.73
CA GLY A 69 0.36 -16.31 3.03
C GLY A 69 0.92 -16.07 1.62
N GLU A 70 0.03 -15.82 0.67
CA GLU A 70 0.36 -15.52 -0.72
C GLU A 70 -0.13 -14.11 -1.07
N LEU A 71 0.75 -13.31 -1.66
CA LEU A 71 0.40 -11.97 -2.15
C LEU A 71 -0.17 -12.04 -3.56
N VAL A 72 -0.93 -11.02 -3.94
CA VAL A 72 -1.46 -10.87 -5.31
C VAL A 72 -0.37 -10.78 -6.39
N THR A 73 0.88 -10.53 -6.00
CA THR A 73 2.07 -10.58 -6.87
C THR A 73 2.59 -11.99 -7.12
N GLY A 74 2.03 -13.02 -6.47
CA GLY A 74 2.50 -14.40 -6.49
C GLY A 74 3.64 -14.69 -5.49
N PHE A 75 4.03 -13.71 -4.67
CA PHE A 75 4.98 -13.96 -3.59
C PHE A 75 4.33 -14.83 -2.51
N ALA A 76 4.94 -15.99 -2.22
CA ALA A 76 4.51 -16.89 -1.15
C ALA A 76 5.47 -16.81 0.04
N ALA A 77 4.92 -16.53 1.23
CA ALA A 77 5.65 -16.57 2.47
C ALA A 77 5.94 -18.02 2.91
N GLY A 78 7.10 -18.22 3.52
CA GLY A 78 7.48 -19.52 4.10
C GLY A 78 6.67 -19.87 5.37
N PRO A 79 7.03 -20.98 6.04
CA PRO A 79 6.35 -21.44 7.25
C PRO A 79 6.50 -20.48 8.44
N GLU A 80 7.49 -19.58 8.41
CA GLU A 80 7.70 -18.54 9.43
C GLU A 80 7.02 -17.20 9.09
N GLY A 81 6.31 -17.14 7.96
CA GLY A 81 5.82 -15.88 7.39
C GLY A 81 6.93 -15.10 6.68
N ALA A 82 6.64 -13.84 6.36
CA ALA A 82 7.59 -12.94 5.72
C ALA A 82 7.37 -11.50 6.17
N ILE A 83 8.45 -10.71 6.10
CA ILE A 83 8.41 -9.27 6.29
C ILE A 83 8.95 -8.65 5.01
N LEU A 84 8.15 -7.81 4.37
CA LEU A 84 8.51 -7.14 3.14
C LEU A 84 8.60 -5.64 3.37
N GLU A 85 9.65 -5.04 2.83
CA GLU A 85 9.75 -3.60 2.68
C GLU A 85 9.15 -3.18 1.35
N ILE A 86 8.30 -2.18 1.37
CA ILE A 86 7.59 -1.66 0.20
C ILE A 86 7.91 -0.17 0.13
N SER A 87 8.35 0.27 -1.04
CA SER A 87 8.57 1.69 -1.31
C SER A 87 7.73 2.13 -2.51
N GLY A 88 7.26 3.37 -2.46
CA GLY A 88 6.50 3.96 -3.55
C GLY A 88 6.47 5.47 -3.47
N CYS A 89 6.26 6.11 -4.61
CA CYS A 89 6.10 7.55 -4.71
C CYS A 89 4.68 7.87 -5.16
N PHE A 90 3.98 8.69 -4.39
CA PHE A 90 2.59 9.02 -4.65
C PHE A 90 2.42 10.53 -4.81
N GLY A 91 1.71 10.94 -5.86
CA GLY A 91 1.20 12.30 -5.96
C GLY A 91 0.21 12.63 -4.84
N ARG A 92 -0.21 13.89 -4.75
CA ARG A 92 -1.30 14.27 -3.85
C ARG A 92 -2.62 13.64 -4.31
N ALA A 93 -3.32 12.93 -3.43
CA ALA A 93 -4.66 12.42 -3.71
C ALA A 93 -5.69 13.54 -3.52
N ALA A 94 -6.44 13.88 -4.57
CA ALA A 94 -7.55 14.85 -4.49
C ALA A 94 -8.66 14.54 -5.52
N PRO A 95 -9.52 13.52 -5.28
CA PRO A 95 -9.52 12.60 -4.14
C PRO A 95 -8.72 11.32 -4.38
N VAL A 96 -8.25 11.09 -5.62
CA VAL A 96 -7.56 9.86 -6.03
C VAL A 96 -6.11 10.17 -6.38
N ALA A 97 -5.19 9.31 -5.96
CA ALA A 97 -3.83 9.23 -6.47
C ALA A 97 -3.57 7.82 -7.00
N ARG A 98 -2.74 7.72 -8.05
CA ARG A 98 -2.23 6.44 -8.56
C ARG A 98 -0.72 6.40 -8.43
N ALA A 99 -0.20 5.24 -8.09
CA ALA A 99 1.23 5.00 -8.02
C ALA A 99 1.56 3.56 -8.41
N ILE A 100 2.82 3.32 -8.71
CA ILE A 100 3.40 1.98 -8.77
C ILE A 100 4.24 1.83 -7.51
N ALA A 101 3.92 0.82 -6.71
CA ALA A 101 4.73 0.39 -5.58
C ALA A 101 5.54 -0.85 -5.99
N GLU A 102 6.73 -1.03 -5.43
CA GLU A 102 7.49 -2.26 -5.61
C GLU A 102 7.31 -3.16 -4.37
N VAL A 103 6.84 -4.40 -4.60
CA VAL A 103 6.60 -5.39 -3.54
C VAL A 103 7.34 -6.68 -3.90
N ALA A 104 8.36 -7.04 -3.11
CA ALA A 104 9.22 -8.20 -3.38
C ALA A 104 9.80 -8.22 -4.82
N GLY A 105 10.20 -7.04 -5.32
CA GLY A 105 10.74 -6.88 -6.67
C GLY A 105 9.70 -6.96 -7.79
N GLN A 106 8.40 -6.97 -7.47
CA GLN A 106 7.32 -6.96 -8.45
C GLN A 106 6.55 -5.62 -8.40
N PRO A 107 6.20 -5.04 -9.56
CA PRO A 107 5.40 -3.82 -9.61
C PRO A 107 3.93 -4.10 -9.26
N LEU A 108 3.40 -3.28 -8.36
CA LEU A 108 2.01 -3.29 -7.93
C LEU A 108 1.39 -1.92 -8.25
N GLU A 109 0.36 -1.91 -9.08
CA GLU A 109 -0.40 -0.69 -9.32
C GLU A 109 -1.34 -0.43 -8.15
N VAL A 110 -1.27 0.76 -7.57
CA VAL A 110 -2.07 1.16 -6.40
C VAL A 110 -2.85 2.41 -6.72
N THR A 111 -4.16 2.33 -6.51
CA THR A 111 -5.07 3.48 -6.49
C THR A 111 -5.42 3.79 -5.05
N MET A 112 -5.07 4.99 -4.61
CA MET A 112 -5.36 5.47 -3.26
C MET A 112 -6.48 6.50 -3.32
N THR A 113 -7.54 6.31 -2.55
CA THR A 113 -8.70 7.21 -2.49
C THR A 113 -8.87 7.77 -1.08
N TYR A 114 -8.90 9.10 -0.96
CA TYR A 114 -9.17 9.77 0.31
C TYR A 114 -10.63 9.64 0.71
N LEU A 115 -10.88 9.09 1.91
CA LEU A 115 -12.23 8.90 2.45
C LEU A 115 -12.66 10.03 3.40
N GLY A 116 -11.70 10.71 4.04
CA GLY A 116 -12.00 11.81 4.95
C GLY A 116 -10.99 11.93 6.08
N ALA A 117 -11.15 12.98 6.87
CA ALA A 117 -10.30 13.27 8.01
C ALA A 117 -10.54 12.29 9.17
N LEU A 118 -9.53 12.12 10.02
CA LEU A 118 -9.70 11.37 11.26
C LEU A 118 -10.52 12.20 12.26
N PRO A 119 -11.33 11.55 13.11
CA PRO A 119 -11.94 12.24 14.25
C PRO A 119 -10.85 12.74 15.21
N ASN A 120 -11.12 13.90 15.84
CA ASN A 120 -10.23 14.53 16.82
C ASN A 120 -10.11 13.69 18.10
#